data_AF-A0AAU7CIP3-F1
#
_entry.id   AF-A0AAU7CIP3-F1
#
_cell.length_a   1.000
_cell.length_b   1.000
_cell.length_c   1.000
_cell.angle_alpha   90.00
_cell.angle_beta   90.00
_cell.angle_gamma   90.00
#
_symmetry.space_group_name_H-M   'P 1'
#
loop_
_entity.id
_entity.type
_entity.pdbx_description
1 polymer ?
#
loop_
_entity_poly.entity_id
_entity_poly.type
_entity_poly.pdbx_seq_one_letter_code
_entity_poly.pdbx_strand_id
1 'polypeptide(L)'
;MTILIAIGLSLATAAAETETADRPAVLIVVGAPGSSEYEARFRQWAGQWQGAAKKASAESIPIGLDHDQAQDTSQGKDTGTDATPTDHDRLQAILAEKAKAGPRQAPLWIVLIGHGTSDGREAKFNLRGPDVTDLELFEWLKPLQRPIAIINCASASGPFLNRLSGPDRVIVTATRSGNEQNYARFGQHLAEAIANPSADLDKDGQVSLLEAYLTASGRVEESYRAQSQLATEHALIDDNGDKLGTPADWFRGVRATRRAKDGAPLDGIRANQFVLIPSARERDLSAEIRQKRDQLELSIAALRDEKAKLAADDYYARLEPLMVELAKLYRAMPAAIPDPTH
;
A
#
# COMPACT_ATOMS: atom_id res chain seq x y z
N MET A 1 -6.33 76.70 -9.63
CA MET A 1 -5.23 75.83 -9.17
C MET A 1 -5.86 74.80 -8.25
N THR A 2 -6.21 73.63 -8.80
CA THR A 2 -6.90 72.57 -8.08
C THR A 2 -6.13 71.28 -8.38
N ILE A 3 -5.47 70.74 -7.36
CA ILE A 3 -4.59 69.57 -7.46
C ILE A 3 -5.46 68.32 -7.31
N LEU A 4 -5.45 67.45 -8.33
CA LEU A 4 -6.04 66.11 -8.26
C LEU A 4 -4.96 65.12 -7.80
N ILE A 5 -5.18 64.45 -6.68
CA ILE A 5 -4.35 63.36 -6.18
C ILE A 5 -4.90 62.05 -6.74
N ALA A 6 -4.12 61.38 -7.59
CA ALA A 6 -4.43 60.03 -8.07
C ALA A 6 -3.86 58.98 -7.10
N ILE A 7 -4.73 58.20 -6.48
CA ILE A 7 -4.38 57.06 -5.63
C ILE A 7 -4.21 55.83 -6.55
N GLY A 8 -2.97 55.35 -6.67
CA GLY A 8 -2.66 54.10 -7.35
C GLY A 8 -2.98 52.90 -6.45
N LEU A 9 -3.96 52.10 -6.84
CA LEU A 9 -4.30 50.84 -6.18
C LEU A 9 -3.40 49.73 -6.72
N SER A 10 -2.38 49.33 -5.95
CA SER A 10 -1.52 48.19 -6.27
C SER A 10 -2.25 46.89 -5.96
N LEU A 11 -2.72 46.17 -6.99
CA LEU A 11 -3.19 44.79 -6.83
C LEU A 11 -1.98 43.89 -6.57
N ALA A 12 -1.85 43.40 -5.34
CA ALA A 12 -0.96 42.29 -5.02
C ALA A 12 -1.54 41.01 -5.65
N THR A 13 -0.87 40.47 -6.66
CA THR A 13 -1.07 39.10 -7.13
C THR A 13 -0.74 38.15 -5.98
N ALA A 14 -1.76 37.55 -5.37
CA ALA A 14 -1.59 36.39 -4.52
C ALA A 14 -0.93 35.30 -5.36
N ALA A 15 0.27 34.88 -4.96
CA ALA A 15 0.88 33.68 -5.50
C ALA A 15 -0.11 32.53 -5.23
N ALA A 16 -0.64 31.94 -6.30
CA ALA A 16 -1.38 30.70 -6.18
C ALA A 16 -0.48 29.70 -5.44
N GLU A 17 -0.90 29.28 -4.25
CA GLU A 17 -0.32 28.10 -3.61
C GLU A 17 -0.40 26.99 -4.66
N THR A 18 0.77 26.51 -5.09
CA THR A 18 0.85 25.36 -5.99
C THR A 18 0.14 24.22 -5.26
N GLU A 19 -1.11 23.96 -5.62
CA GLU A 19 -1.88 22.85 -5.10
C GLU A 19 -1.03 21.61 -5.37
N THR A 20 -0.49 21.03 -4.30
CA THR A 20 0.38 19.85 -4.43
C THR A 20 -0.45 18.78 -5.11
N ALA A 21 -0.07 18.41 -6.33
CA ALA A 21 -0.83 17.46 -7.14
C ALA A 21 -1.18 16.21 -6.30
N ASP A 22 -2.45 15.82 -6.29
CA ASP A 22 -2.93 14.62 -5.59
C ASP A 22 -2.43 13.37 -6.31
N ARG A 23 -1.16 13.03 -6.07
CA ARG A 23 -0.47 11.88 -6.64
C ARG A 23 -0.17 10.82 -5.58
N PRO A 24 0.01 9.55 -5.98
CA PRO A 24 0.41 8.52 -5.05
C PRO A 24 1.76 8.84 -4.40
N ALA A 25 1.95 8.39 -3.18
CA ALA A 25 3.24 8.44 -2.50
C ALA A 25 3.66 7.03 -2.08
N VAL A 26 4.94 6.70 -2.24
CA VAL A 26 5.53 5.41 -1.88
C VAL A 26 6.64 5.68 -0.86
N LEU A 27 6.33 5.43 0.41
CA LEU A 27 7.23 5.48 1.53
C LEU A 27 7.91 4.13 1.70
N ILE A 28 9.20 4.08 1.40
CA ILE A 28 10.01 2.85 1.35
C ILE A 28 10.93 2.86 2.57
N VAL A 29 10.58 2.10 3.60
CA VAL A 29 11.30 2.09 4.88
C VAL A 29 12.17 0.85 4.95
N VAL A 30 13.49 1.05 4.87
CA VAL A 30 14.47 -0.03 4.94
C VAL A 30 15.05 -0.12 6.35
N GLY A 31 14.83 -1.27 6.99
CA GLY A 31 15.26 -1.54 8.35
C GLY A 31 16.77 -1.82 8.50
N ALA A 32 17.18 -2.16 9.73
CA ALA A 32 18.53 -2.62 10.00
C ALA A 32 18.78 -3.98 9.30
N PRO A 33 19.84 -4.13 8.48
CA PRO A 33 20.04 -5.34 7.69
C PRO A 33 20.58 -6.52 8.50
N GLY A 34 21.34 -6.26 9.57
CA GLY A 34 22.00 -7.29 10.39
C GLY A 34 23.22 -7.96 9.73
N SER A 35 23.27 -8.03 8.41
CA SER A 35 24.43 -8.49 7.63
C SER A 35 24.48 -7.81 6.25
N SER A 36 25.65 -7.85 5.60
CA SER A 36 25.83 -7.29 4.24
C SER A 36 25.02 -8.04 3.16
N GLU A 37 24.75 -9.34 3.35
CA GLU A 37 23.89 -10.11 2.46
C GLU A 37 22.45 -9.56 2.45
N TYR A 38 21.88 -9.36 3.64
CA TYR A 38 20.54 -8.79 3.75
C TYR A 38 20.51 -7.33 3.29
N GLU A 39 21.57 -6.56 3.53
CA GLU A 39 21.66 -5.20 3.04
C GLU A 39 21.54 -5.12 1.51
N ALA A 40 22.29 -5.95 0.78
CA ALA A 40 22.23 -6.00 -0.67
C ALA A 40 20.83 -6.37 -1.17
N ARG A 41 20.18 -7.36 -0.55
CA ARG A 41 18.81 -7.77 -0.87
C ARG A 41 17.80 -6.64 -0.60
N PHE A 42 17.86 -6.01 0.56
CA PHE A 42 16.95 -4.93 0.94
C PHE A 42 17.10 -3.71 0.03
N ARG A 43 18.33 -3.35 -0.35
CA ARG A 43 18.59 -2.29 -1.35
C ARG A 43 18.02 -2.64 -2.71
N GLN A 44 18.13 -3.90 -3.15
CA GLN A 44 17.52 -4.36 -4.39
C GLN A 44 16.00 -4.21 -4.37
N TRP A 45 15.34 -4.65 -3.29
CA TRP A 45 13.88 -4.56 -3.16
C TRP A 45 13.43 -3.10 -3.12
N ALA A 46 14.13 -2.26 -2.36
CA ALA A 46 13.87 -0.83 -2.31
C ALA A 46 14.02 -0.17 -3.70
N GLY A 47 15.05 -0.55 -4.46
CA GLY A 47 15.25 -0.09 -5.83
C GLY A 47 14.12 -0.50 -6.79
N GLN A 48 13.54 -1.70 -6.63
CA GLN A 48 12.36 -2.13 -7.39
C GLN A 48 11.14 -1.26 -7.07
N TRP A 49 10.90 -0.95 -5.79
CA TRP A 49 9.82 -0.05 -5.37
C TRP A 49 10.04 1.39 -5.85
N GLN A 50 11.26 1.91 -5.77
CA GLN A 50 11.60 3.23 -6.33
C GLN A 50 11.38 3.26 -7.85
N GLY A 51 11.73 2.18 -8.56
CA GLY A 51 11.47 2.02 -9.98
C GLY A 51 9.98 2.00 -10.32
N ALA A 52 9.18 1.29 -9.52
CA ALA A 52 7.73 1.26 -9.67
C ALA A 52 7.10 2.63 -9.40
N ALA A 53 7.51 3.31 -8.32
CA ALA A 53 7.08 4.67 -8.00
C ALA A 53 7.41 5.66 -9.13
N LYS A 54 8.61 5.56 -9.71
CA LYS A 54 9.02 6.37 -10.86
C LYS A 54 8.13 6.11 -12.09
N LYS A 55 7.85 4.85 -12.43
CA LYS A 55 6.93 4.50 -13.54
C LYS A 55 5.52 5.04 -13.30
N ALA A 56 5.09 5.09 -12.06
CA ALA A 56 3.79 5.64 -11.63
C ALA A 56 3.75 7.17 -11.55
N SER A 57 4.87 7.88 -11.74
CA SER A 57 5.01 9.30 -11.40
C SER A 57 4.62 9.62 -9.94
N ALA A 58 4.74 8.63 -9.06
CA ALA A 58 4.47 8.75 -7.64
C ALA A 58 5.62 9.48 -6.92
N GLU A 59 5.31 10.10 -5.80
CA GLU A 59 6.34 10.57 -4.87
C GLU A 59 7.07 9.36 -4.27
N SER A 60 8.39 9.30 -4.37
CA SER A 60 9.20 8.21 -3.80
C SER A 60 10.00 8.72 -2.60
N ILE A 61 9.77 8.13 -1.43
CA ILE A 61 10.33 8.60 -0.16
C ILE A 61 11.09 7.44 0.51
N PRO A 62 12.39 7.27 0.24
CA PRO A 62 13.19 6.25 0.93
C PRO A 62 13.61 6.69 2.33
N ILE A 63 13.59 5.76 3.28
CA ILE A 63 14.22 5.85 4.61
C ILE A 63 15.16 4.65 4.75
N GLY A 64 16.33 4.84 5.36
CA GLY A 64 17.27 3.75 5.58
C GLY A 64 18.04 3.32 4.31
N LEU A 65 18.26 4.20 3.33
CA LEU A 65 19.15 3.90 2.19
C LEU A 65 20.47 4.68 2.20
N ASP A 66 20.61 5.67 3.08
CA ASP A 66 21.65 6.71 3.04
C ASP A 66 23.05 6.25 3.50
N HIS A 67 23.26 4.94 3.69
CA HIS A 67 24.43 4.40 4.40
C HIS A 67 25.75 4.32 3.61
N ASP A 68 25.91 5.03 2.49
CA ASP A 68 27.25 5.19 1.88
C ASP A 68 28.17 6.12 2.70
N GLN A 69 27.68 6.77 3.77
CA GLN A 69 28.44 7.80 4.51
C GLN A 69 28.51 7.64 6.04
N ALA A 70 27.70 6.77 6.66
CA ALA A 70 27.73 6.60 8.11
C ALA A 70 28.48 5.33 8.49
N GLN A 71 29.79 5.48 8.73
CA GLN A 71 30.57 4.48 9.45
C GLN A 71 29.88 4.13 10.78
N ASP A 72 29.87 2.83 11.04
CA ASP A 72 29.73 2.20 12.35
C ASP A 72 30.10 3.12 13.53
N THR A 73 29.10 3.80 14.10
CA THR A 73 29.23 4.39 15.45
C THR A 73 28.54 3.46 16.45
N SER A 74 28.98 2.21 16.49
CA SER A 74 28.97 1.41 17.71
C SER A 74 29.98 1.99 18.72
N GLN A 75 29.77 3.24 19.14
CA GLN A 75 30.42 3.81 20.33
C GLN A 75 29.71 5.11 20.70
N GLY A 76 29.14 5.11 21.90
CA GLY A 76 28.34 6.21 22.42
C GLY A 76 29.08 7.54 22.36
N LYS A 77 28.36 8.57 21.91
CA LYS A 77 28.62 9.94 22.28
C LYS A 77 27.29 10.68 22.39
N ASP A 78 26.85 10.75 23.64
CA ASP A 78 26.01 11.81 24.15
C ASP A 78 26.81 13.13 24.01
N THR A 79 26.61 13.84 22.90
CA THR A 79 27.03 15.23 22.74
C THR A 79 25.92 15.99 22.05
N GLY A 80 25.29 16.91 22.79
CA GLY A 80 24.14 17.67 22.34
C GLY A 80 24.37 18.55 21.12
N THR A 81 23.21 18.98 20.57
CA THR A 81 22.97 20.09 19.64
C THR A 81 23.34 19.92 18.16
N ASP A 82 23.05 18.75 17.58
CA ASP A 82 22.46 18.58 16.23
C ASP A 82 22.46 17.07 15.88
N ALA A 83 21.69 16.28 16.61
CA ALA A 83 21.56 14.86 16.32
C ALA A 83 20.83 14.70 14.97
N THR A 84 21.46 14.00 14.02
CA THR A 84 20.78 13.61 12.78
C THR A 84 19.54 12.81 13.16
N PRO A 85 18.33 13.16 12.66
CA PRO A 85 17.11 12.45 13.00
C PRO A 85 17.24 10.94 12.72
N THR A 86 16.82 10.10 13.68
CA THR A 86 16.85 8.65 13.49
C THR A 86 15.86 8.23 12.40
N ASP A 87 16.00 7.02 11.83
CA ASP A 87 15.02 6.53 10.85
C ASP A 87 13.60 6.44 11.44
N HIS A 88 13.50 6.20 12.76
CA HIS A 88 12.25 6.29 13.53
C HIS A 88 11.66 7.71 13.48
N ASP A 89 12.45 8.72 13.86
CA ASP A 89 12.01 10.13 13.87
C ASP A 89 11.63 10.62 12.47
N ARG A 90 12.39 10.19 11.45
CA ARG A 90 12.10 10.49 10.04
C ARG A 90 10.76 9.90 9.63
N LEU A 91 10.50 8.63 9.96
CA LEU A 91 9.23 7.98 9.64
C LEU A 91 8.05 8.69 10.30
N GLN A 92 8.16 8.98 11.60
CA GLN A 92 7.12 9.72 12.33
C GLN A 92 6.89 11.10 11.72
N ALA A 93 7.96 11.86 11.45
CA ALA A 93 7.87 13.20 10.89
C ALA A 93 7.25 13.20 9.48
N ILE A 94 7.61 12.24 8.63
CA ILE A 94 7.04 12.11 7.28
C ILE A 94 5.54 11.81 7.36
N LEU A 95 5.11 10.87 8.20
CA LEU A 95 3.67 10.55 8.34
C LEU A 95 2.89 11.75 8.90
N ALA A 96 3.46 12.47 9.87
CA ALA A 96 2.88 13.71 10.38
C ALA A 96 2.79 14.81 9.31
N GLU A 97 3.78 14.92 8.42
CA GLU A 97 3.77 15.85 7.28
C GLU A 97 2.67 15.48 6.29
N LYS A 98 2.58 14.19 5.90
CA LYS A 98 1.51 13.70 5.01
C LYS A 98 0.10 13.92 5.58
N ALA A 99 -0.06 13.88 6.90
CA ALA A 99 -1.33 14.18 7.55
C ALA A 99 -1.74 15.66 7.45
N LYS A 100 -0.78 16.60 7.35
CA LYS A 100 -1.08 18.03 7.18
C LYS A 100 -1.67 18.36 5.80
N ALA A 101 -1.45 17.49 4.82
CA ALA A 101 -1.95 17.68 3.45
C ALA A 101 -3.48 17.52 3.30
N GLY A 102 -4.21 17.21 4.39
CA GLY A 102 -5.66 17.05 4.40
C GLY A 102 -6.15 15.79 3.68
N PRO A 103 -7.45 15.72 3.35
CA PRO A 103 -8.02 14.62 2.58
C PRO A 103 -7.36 14.48 1.20
N ARG A 104 -7.02 13.25 0.81
CA ARG A 104 -6.44 12.91 -0.51
C ARG A 104 -7.12 11.67 -1.09
N GLN A 105 -7.30 11.64 -2.40
CA GLN A 105 -7.82 10.47 -3.11
C GLN A 105 -6.69 9.52 -3.50
N ALA A 106 -5.51 10.05 -3.83
CA ALA A 106 -4.39 9.19 -4.21
C ALA A 106 -3.88 8.37 -3.01
N PRO A 107 -3.48 7.10 -3.20
CA PRO A 107 -3.04 6.25 -2.10
C PRO A 107 -1.65 6.61 -1.56
N LEU A 108 -1.45 6.38 -0.26
CA LEU A 108 -0.13 6.28 0.35
C LEU A 108 0.26 4.81 0.49
N TRP A 109 1.40 4.43 -0.06
CA TRP A 109 1.99 3.10 0.06
C TRP A 109 3.12 3.15 1.07
N ILE A 110 3.04 2.35 2.13
CA ILE A 110 4.07 2.21 3.16
C ILE A 110 4.64 0.81 3.03
N VAL A 111 5.87 0.72 2.55
CA VAL A 111 6.57 -0.55 2.31
C VAL A 111 7.68 -0.69 3.34
N LEU A 112 7.54 -1.65 4.24
CA LEU A 112 8.52 -1.96 5.28
C LEU A 112 9.39 -3.13 4.83
N ILE A 113 10.68 -2.88 4.59
CA ILE A 113 11.65 -3.84 4.08
C ILE A 113 12.70 -4.06 5.16
N GLY A 114 12.71 -5.23 5.80
CA GLY A 114 13.63 -5.45 6.91
C GLY A 114 13.36 -6.71 7.68
N HIS A 115 13.85 -6.70 8.91
CA HIS A 115 13.55 -7.72 9.92
C HIS A 115 12.48 -7.22 10.89
N GLY A 116 11.85 -8.15 11.58
CA GLY A 116 10.89 -7.86 12.63
C GLY A 116 10.98 -8.87 13.76
N THR A 117 10.60 -8.42 14.95
CA THR A 117 10.61 -9.21 16.17
C THR A 117 9.26 -9.13 16.87
N SER A 118 8.95 -10.13 17.69
CA SER A 118 7.80 -10.08 18.58
C SER A 118 8.09 -10.86 19.85
N ASP A 119 7.66 -10.32 20.98
CA ASP A 119 7.73 -10.95 22.30
C ASP A 119 6.39 -11.60 22.72
N GLY A 120 5.43 -11.68 21.78
CA GLY A 120 4.07 -12.17 22.01
C GLY A 120 3.11 -11.14 22.62
N ARG A 121 3.60 -9.97 23.03
CA ARG A 121 2.78 -8.83 23.49
C ARG A 121 2.82 -7.67 22.49
N GLU A 122 3.99 -7.39 21.96
CA GLU A 122 4.27 -6.31 21.02
C GLU A 122 5.04 -6.87 19.83
N ALA A 123 4.79 -6.32 18.64
CA ALA A 123 5.58 -6.61 17.44
C ALA A 123 6.29 -5.35 16.99
N LYS A 124 7.52 -5.53 16.50
CA LYS A 124 8.42 -4.45 16.10
C LYS A 124 8.93 -4.68 14.70
N PHE A 125 9.01 -3.60 13.92
CA PHE A 125 9.80 -3.54 12.71
C PHE A 125 11.18 -2.98 13.07
N ASN A 126 12.24 -3.71 12.75
CA ASN A 126 13.58 -3.37 13.22
C ASN A 126 14.22 -2.29 12.34
N LEU A 127 14.35 -1.08 12.90
CA LEU A 127 14.97 0.05 12.21
C LEU A 127 16.45 0.18 12.57
N ARG A 128 17.14 1.10 11.88
CA ARG A 128 18.44 1.57 12.35
C ARG A 128 18.20 2.59 13.45
N GLY A 129 18.60 2.24 14.66
CA GLY A 129 18.24 2.99 15.87
C GLY A 129 16.95 2.42 16.48
N PRO A 130 16.09 3.26 17.07
CA PRO A 130 14.85 2.79 17.71
C PRO A 130 13.94 2.07 16.73
N ASP A 131 13.46 0.89 17.11
CA ASP A 131 12.47 0.12 16.36
C ASP A 131 11.09 0.80 16.39
N VAL A 132 10.21 0.45 15.44
CA VAL A 132 8.81 0.92 15.42
C VAL A 132 7.87 -0.22 15.78
N THR A 133 7.00 0.03 16.75
CA THR A 133 5.96 -0.90 17.17
C THR A 133 4.72 -0.85 16.27
N ASP A 134 3.93 -1.91 16.28
CA ASP A 134 2.61 -1.93 15.65
C ASP A 134 1.65 -0.88 16.23
N LEU A 135 1.78 -0.56 17.53
CA LEU A 135 1.01 0.49 18.20
C LEU A 135 1.43 1.89 17.78
N GLU A 136 2.72 2.20 17.73
CA GLU A 136 3.21 3.52 17.30
C GLU A 136 2.77 3.81 15.86
N LEU A 137 2.99 2.85 14.96
CA LEU A 137 2.55 3.00 13.57
C LEU A 137 1.03 3.19 13.49
N PHE A 138 0.25 2.45 14.28
CA PHE A 138 -1.21 2.65 14.36
C PHE A 138 -1.59 4.07 14.75
N GLU A 139 -0.96 4.63 15.79
CA GLU A 139 -1.21 6.00 16.25
C GLU A 139 -0.83 7.04 15.18
N TRP A 140 0.30 6.84 14.50
CA TRP A 140 0.76 7.75 13.44
C TRP A 140 -0.12 7.73 12.19
N LEU A 141 -0.86 6.64 11.95
CA LEU A 141 -1.78 6.54 10.81
C LEU A 141 -3.16 7.15 11.08
N LYS A 142 -3.56 7.39 12.33
CA LYS A 142 -4.88 7.96 12.66
C LYS A 142 -5.21 9.30 11.99
N PRO A 143 -4.30 10.28 11.90
CA PRO A 143 -4.62 11.58 11.32
C PRO A 143 -4.64 11.60 9.78
N LEU A 144 -4.21 10.51 9.12
CA LEU A 144 -4.19 10.43 7.65
C LEU A 144 -5.61 10.20 7.09
N GLN A 145 -5.99 11.00 6.11
CA GLN A 145 -7.30 10.95 5.45
C GLN A 145 -7.15 10.62 3.96
N ARG A 146 -6.65 9.41 3.67
CA ARG A 146 -6.44 8.92 2.31
C ARG A 146 -6.40 7.39 2.30
N PRO A 147 -6.57 6.73 1.15
CA PRO A 147 -6.34 5.29 1.05
C PRO A 147 -4.89 4.94 1.39
N ILE A 148 -4.66 3.87 2.16
CA ILE A 148 -3.31 3.45 2.58
C ILE A 148 -3.09 1.97 2.31
N ALA A 149 -1.99 1.64 1.63
CA ALA A 149 -1.46 0.28 1.60
C ALA A 149 -0.29 0.18 2.57
N ILE A 150 -0.34 -0.74 3.53
CA ILE A 150 0.79 -1.06 4.40
C ILE A 150 1.27 -2.47 4.08
N ILE A 151 2.51 -2.56 3.60
CA ILE A 151 3.13 -3.79 3.15
C ILE A 151 4.32 -4.06 4.07
N ASN A 152 4.13 -4.98 5.02
CA ASN A 152 5.17 -5.38 5.95
C ASN A 152 5.86 -6.67 5.49
N CYS A 153 7.03 -6.52 4.87
CA CYS A 153 7.83 -7.62 4.33
C CYS A 153 8.71 -8.32 5.37
N ALA A 154 8.62 -7.95 6.64
CA ALA A 154 9.50 -8.45 7.68
C ALA A 154 9.04 -9.77 8.30
N SER A 155 9.97 -10.47 8.95
CA SER A 155 9.68 -11.55 9.91
C SER A 155 8.77 -11.03 11.04
N ALA A 156 8.01 -11.92 11.67
CA ALA A 156 7.10 -11.59 12.78
C ALA A 156 6.09 -10.45 12.48
N SER A 157 5.75 -10.21 11.21
CA SER A 157 4.89 -9.09 10.77
C SER A 157 3.40 -9.30 11.03
N GLY A 158 2.92 -10.54 11.20
CA GLY A 158 1.49 -10.85 11.39
C GLY A 158 0.71 -9.98 12.40
N PRO A 159 1.24 -9.63 13.59
CA PRO A 159 0.53 -8.80 14.55
C PRO A 159 0.20 -7.38 14.04
N PHE A 160 0.99 -6.85 13.11
CA PHE A 160 0.70 -5.55 12.48
C PHE A 160 -0.62 -5.59 11.70
N LEU A 161 -1.01 -6.72 11.10
CA LEU A 161 -2.29 -6.86 10.40
C LEU A 161 -3.45 -6.55 11.34
N ASN A 162 -3.50 -7.23 12.48
CA ASN A 162 -4.59 -7.08 13.45
C ASN A 162 -4.72 -5.66 13.99
N ARG A 163 -3.60 -4.95 14.15
CA ARG A 163 -3.57 -3.62 14.75
C ARG A 163 -3.82 -2.51 13.72
N LEU A 164 -3.27 -2.64 12.52
CA LEU A 164 -3.33 -1.60 11.49
C LEU A 164 -4.57 -1.69 10.61
N SER A 165 -5.22 -2.85 10.54
CA SER A 165 -6.47 -3.08 9.82
C SER A 165 -7.53 -2.04 10.21
N GLY A 166 -8.19 -1.49 9.20
CA GLY A 166 -9.14 -0.39 9.34
C GLY A 166 -9.71 0.08 8.00
N PRO A 167 -10.65 1.04 8.02
CA PRO A 167 -11.29 1.53 6.80
C PRO A 167 -10.26 2.17 5.86
N ASP A 168 -10.44 1.96 4.55
CA ASP A 168 -9.56 2.46 3.48
C ASP A 168 -8.09 2.04 3.61
N ARG A 169 -7.84 0.91 4.30
CA ARG A 169 -6.50 0.33 4.45
C ARG A 169 -6.44 -1.05 3.82
N VAL A 170 -5.34 -1.31 3.12
CA VAL A 170 -4.93 -2.65 2.69
C VAL A 170 -3.67 -3.00 3.45
N ILE A 171 -3.71 -4.04 4.27
CA ILE A 171 -2.57 -4.52 5.04
C ILE A 171 -2.10 -5.84 4.46
N VAL A 172 -0.81 -5.91 4.12
CA VAL A 172 -0.14 -7.13 3.69
C VAL A 172 0.98 -7.43 4.67
N THR A 173 1.03 -8.65 5.19
CA THR A 173 2.13 -9.13 6.03
C THR A 173 2.82 -10.31 5.36
N ALA A 174 4.14 -10.42 5.52
CA ALA A 174 4.90 -11.58 5.06
C ALA A 174 4.65 -12.83 5.92
N THR A 175 4.25 -12.64 7.18
CA THR A 175 3.98 -13.73 8.12
C THR A 175 2.56 -13.68 8.67
N ARG A 176 2.06 -14.82 9.15
CA ARG A 176 0.71 -14.91 9.76
C ARG A 176 0.71 -14.64 11.25
N SER A 177 1.89 -14.63 11.89
CA SER A 177 2.01 -14.44 13.33
C SER A 177 3.38 -13.86 13.73
N GLY A 178 3.47 -13.39 14.98
CA GLY A 178 4.72 -12.94 15.58
C GLY A 178 5.72 -14.06 15.89
N ASN A 179 5.29 -15.32 15.81
CA ASN A 179 6.14 -16.49 16.07
C ASN A 179 6.95 -16.92 14.83
N GLU A 180 6.63 -16.39 13.65
CA GLU A 180 7.37 -16.65 12.42
C GLU A 180 8.56 -15.69 12.31
N GLN A 181 9.60 -15.97 13.10
CA GLN A 181 10.78 -15.10 13.26
C GLN A 181 11.88 -15.34 12.22
N ASN A 182 11.71 -16.36 11.37
CA ASN A 182 12.66 -16.63 10.29
C ASN A 182 12.60 -15.52 9.25
N TYR A 183 13.73 -15.29 8.57
CA TYR A 183 13.81 -14.36 7.45
C TYR A 183 12.72 -14.64 6.41
N ALA A 184 11.97 -13.60 6.05
CA ALA A 184 10.88 -13.66 5.10
C ALA A 184 11.35 -13.30 3.69
N ARG A 185 11.12 -14.19 2.72
CA ARG A 185 11.46 -14.00 1.29
C ARG A 185 10.32 -13.34 0.53
N PHE A 186 9.11 -13.31 1.08
CA PHE A 186 7.91 -12.72 0.46
C PHE A 186 8.15 -11.33 -0.14
N GLY A 187 8.86 -10.46 0.60
CA GLY A 187 9.15 -9.09 0.17
C GLY A 187 9.91 -8.99 -1.15
N GLN A 188 10.80 -9.94 -1.45
CA GLN A 188 11.49 -10.02 -2.72
C GLN A 188 10.50 -10.20 -3.87
N HIS A 189 9.67 -11.24 -3.76
CA HIS A 189 8.77 -11.62 -4.83
C HIS A 189 7.66 -10.59 -5.05
N LEU A 190 7.23 -9.91 -3.98
CA LEU A 190 6.26 -8.82 -4.09
C LEU A 190 6.84 -7.59 -4.80
N ALA A 191 8.06 -7.18 -4.44
CA ALA A 191 8.75 -6.07 -5.09
C ALA A 191 9.02 -6.34 -6.58
N GLU A 192 9.29 -7.60 -6.94
CA GLU A 192 9.38 -8.05 -8.33
C GLU A 192 8.02 -8.03 -9.05
N ALA A 193 6.94 -8.42 -8.37
CA ALA A 193 5.62 -8.60 -8.98
C ALA A 193 4.91 -7.27 -9.29
N ILE A 194 5.01 -6.26 -8.41
CA ILE A 194 4.20 -5.03 -8.49
C ILE A 194 4.35 -4.23 -9.80
N ALA A 195 5.47 -4.42 -10.52
CA ALA A 195 5.75 -3.76 -11.78
C ALA A 195 5.94 -4.75 -12.95
N ASN A 196 5.56 -6.01 -12.78
CA ASN A 196 5.75 -7.07 -13.76
C ASN A 196 4.43 -7.46 -14.42
N PRO A 197 4.26 -7.21 -15.74
CA PRO A 197 3.04 -7.57 -16.47
C PRO A 197 2.66 -9.07 -16.42
N SER A 198 3.59 -9.97 -16.08
CA SER A 198 3.24 -11.38 -15.89
C SER A 198 2.38 -11.63 -14.64
N ALA A 199 2.36 -10.67 -13.70
CA ALA A 199 1.56 -10.72 -12.48
C ALA A 199 0.12 -10.24 -12.70
N ASP A 200 -0.20 -9.63 -13.85
CA ASP A 200 -1.57 -9.28 -14.25
C ASP A 200 -2.36 -10.57 -14.48
N LEU A 201 -3.17 -10.98 -13.50
CA LEU A 201 -3.94 -12.22 -13.48
C LEU A 201 -5.29 -12.05 -14.19
N ASP A 202 -5.91 -10.88 -14.11
CA ASP A 202 -7.23 -10.62 -14.71
C ASP A 202 -7.18 -10.00 -16.12
N LYS A 203 -5.98 -9.65 -16.60
CA LYS A 203 -5.66 -9.16 -17.95
C LYS A 203 -6.23 -7.78 -18.25
N ASP A 204 -6.32 -6.92 -17.24
CA ASP A 204 -6.77 -5.54 -17.40
C ASP A 204 -5.66 -4.56 -17.84
N GLY A 205 -4.41 -5.03 -17.97
CA GLY A 205 -3.27 -4.26 -18.46
C GLY A 205 -2.55 -3.48 -17.37
N GLN A 206 -2.80 -3.80 -16.10
CA GLN A 206 -2.11 -3.27 -14.93
C GLN A 206 -1.93 -4.38 -13.89
N VAL A 207 -1.25 -4.08 -12.78
CA VAL A 207 -1.04 -5.05 -11.70
C VAL A 207 -1.54 -4.43 -10.42
N SER A 208 -2.54 -5.05 -9.81
CA SER A 208 -3.06 -4.67 -8.50
C SER A 208 -2.18 -5.19 -7.36
N LEU A 209 -2.36 -4.62 -6.17
CA LEU A 209 -1.71 -5.12 -4.96
C LEU A 209 -2.16 -6.55 -4.64
N LEU A 210 -3.43 -6.89 -4.90
CA LEU A 210 -3.91 -8.26 -4.75
C LEU A 210 -3.14 -9.22 -5.67
N GLU A 211 -3.00 -8.87 -6.94
CA GLU A 211 -2.32 -9.71 -7.92
C GLU A 211 -0.83 -9.88 -7.62
N ALA A 212 -0.18 -8.79 -7.19
CA ALA A 212 1.19 -8.81 -6.73
C ALA A 212 1.34 -9.72 -5.49
N TYR A 213 0.41 -9.62 -4.53
CA TYR A 213 0.37 -10.47 -3.33
C TYR A 213 0.20 -11.95 -3.68
N LEU A 214 -0.74 -12.28 -4.57
CA LEU A 214 -1.00 -13.66 -5.01
C LEU A 214 0.20 -14.24 -5.76
N THR A 215 0.78 -13.47 -6.68
CA THR A 215 1.97 -13.85 -7.42
C THR A 215 3.16 -14.08 -6.49
N ALA A 216 3.38 -13.17 -5.54
CA ALA A 216 4.47 -13.27 -4.57
C ALA A 216 4.32 -14.49 -3.67
N SER A 217 3.12 -14.72 -3.14
CA SER A 217 2.81 -15.86 -2.27
C SER A 217 3.04 -17.19 -3.00
N GLY A 218 2.61 -17.30 -4.26
CA GLY A 218 2.86 -18.48 -5.09
C GLY A 218 4.35 -18.76 -5.32
N ARG A 219 5.15 -17.71 -5.57
CA ARG A 219 6.61 -17.83 -5.72
C ARG A 219 7.32 -18.25 -4.43
N VAL A 220 6.86 -17.75 -3.28
CA VAL A 220 7.37 -18.20 -1.97
C VAL A 220 7.12 -19.70 -1.81
N GLU A 221 5.88 -20.14 -2.04
CA GLU A 221 5.51 -21.55 -1.91
C GLU A 221 6.34 -22.44 -2.86
N GLU A 222 6.49 -22.02 -4.12
CA GLU A 222 7.31 -22.73 -5.11
C GLU A 222 8.78 -22.82 -4.69
N SER A 223 9.35 -21.72 -4.17
CA SER A 223 10.73 -21.68 -3.67
C SER A 223 10.96 -22.71 -2.54
N TYR A 224 10.09 -22.73 -1.52
CA TYR A 224 10.19 -23.70 -0.42
C TYR A 224 10.03 -25.14 -0.91
N ARG A 225 9.05 -25.38 -1.80
CA ARG A 225 8.82 -26.70 -2.40
C ARG A 225 10.02 -27.19 -3.20
N ALA A 226 10.61 -26.33 -4.05
CA ALA A 226 11.78 -26.67 -4.86
C ALA A 226 13.02 -27.01 -4.00
N GLN A 227 13.15 -26.37 -2.83
CA GLN A 227 14.21 -26.65 -1.86
C GLN A 227 13.90 -27.82 -0.91
N SER A 228 12.74 -28.48 -1.04
CA SER A 228 12.26 -29.50 -0.09
C SER A 228 12.25 -29.02 1.37
N GLN A 229 11.91 -27.75 1.57
CA GLN A 229 11.85 -27.09 2.88
C GLN A 229 10.40 -26.83 3.29
N LEU A 230 10.15 -26.83 4.60
CA LEU A 230 8.87 -26.36 5.14
C LEU A 230 8.83 -24.83 5.08
N ALA A 231 7.68 -24.29 4.67
CA ALA A 231 7.46 -22.85 4.67
C ALA A 231 7.55 -22.31 6.10
N THR A 232 8.35 -21.26 6.30
CA THR A 232 8.54 -20.59 7.59
C THR A 232 7.87 -19.22 7.66
N GLU A 233 7.20 -18.83 6.58
CA GLU A 233 6.47 -17.58 6.41
C GLU A 233 5.16 -17.88 5.71
N HIS A 234 4.09 -17.22 6.12
CA HIS A 234 2.76 -17.38 5.54
C HIS A 234 2.11 -16.00 5.40
N ALA A 235 2.20 -15.43 4.20
CA ALA A 235 1.70 -14.09 3.96
C ALA A 235 0.16 -14.04 4.10
N LEU A 236 -0.34 -12.89 4.58
CA LEU A 236 -1.75 -12.60 4.72
C LEU A 236 -2.08 -11.22 4.12
N ILE A 237 -3.33 -11.05 3.69
CA ILE A 237 -3.88 -9.75 3.26
C ILE A 237 -5.20 -9.46 3.98
N ASP A 238 -5.39 -8.22 4.43
CA ASP A 238 -6.65 -7.69 4.99
C ASP A 238 -6.94 -6.37 4.27
N ASP A 239 -8.12 -6.23 3.69
CA ASP A 239 -8.47 -5.02 2.92
C ASP A 239 -9.85 -4.44 3.27
N ASN A 240 -10.52 -5.06 4.25
CA ASN A 240 -11.87 -4.72 4.65
C ASN A 240 -11.99 -4.22 6.11
N GLY A 241 -10.89 -4.26 6.89
CA GLY A 241 -10.86 -3.74 8.26
C GLY A 241 -11.36 -4.71 9.34
N ASP A 242 -11.59 -5.98 9.02
CA ASP A 242 -12.13 -6.98 9.96
C ASP A 242 -11.07 -7.66 10.84
N LYS A 243 -9.78 -7.43 10.53
CA LYS A 243 -8.61 -7.97 11.23
C LYS A 243 -8.41 -9.46 11.00
N LEU A 244 -9.00 -10.03 9.96
CA LEU A 244 -8.96 -11.45 9.64
C LEU A 244 -8.21 -11.66 8.33
N GLY A 245 -6.88 -11.61 8.41
CA GLY A 245 -6.04 -11.77 7.23
C GLY A 245 -6.33 -13.04 6.43
N THR A 246 -6.51 -12.88 5.13
CA THR A 246 -6.82 -13.94 4.17
C THR A 246 -5.53 -14.47 3.51
N PRO A 247 -5.24 -15.79 3.58
CA PRO A 247 -4.10 -16.38 2.89
C PRO A 247 -4.34 -16.55 1.39
N ALA A 248 -3.26 -16.58 0.60
CA ALA A 248 -3.35 -16.63 -0.86
C ALA A 248 -4.08 -17.87 -1.42
N ASP A 249 -4.02 -19.03 -0.74
CA ASP A 249 -4.68 -20.28 -1.17
C ASP A 249 -6.21 -20.23 -1.09
N TRP A 250 -6.78 -19.16 -0.51
CA TRP A 250 -8.22 -18.93 -0.47
C TRP A 250 -8.75 -18.24 -1.72
N PHE A 251 -7.85 -17.74 -2.58
CA PHE A 251 -8.21 -17.08 -3.83
C PHE A 251 -8.19 -18.05 -5.01
N ARG A 252 -9.11 -17.85 -5.95
CA ARG A 252 -9.10 -18.45 -7.29
C ARG A 252 -9.08 -17.33 -8.31
N GLY A 253 -7.92 -17.10 -8.93
CA GLY A 253 -7.64 -15.83 -9.61
C GLY A 253 -7.70 -14.69 -8.58
N VAL A 254 -8.32 -13.57 -8.92
CA VAL A 254 -8.50 -12.41 -8.02
C VAL A 254 -9.71 -12.53 -7.09
N ARG A 255 -10.36 -13.70 -7.02
CA ARG A 255 -11.59 -13.88 -6.23
C ARG A 255 -11.38 -14.79 -5.03
N ALA A 256 -11.65 -14.28 -3.83
CA ALA A 256 -11.70 -15.09 -2.62
C ALA A 256 -12.86 -16.11 -2.69
N THR A 257 -12.58 -17.34 -2.29
CA THR A 257 -13.51 -18.50 -2.34
C THR A 257 -13.84 -19.08 -0.98
N ARG A 258 -13.13 -18.63 0.07
CA ARG A 258 -13.33 -19.03 1.48
C ARG A 258 -13.45 -17.79 2.35
N ARG A 259 -14.19 -17.92 3.46
CA ARG A 259 -14.38 -16.86 4.45
C ARG A 259 -13.63 -17.22 5.73
N ALA A 260 -13.11 -16.22 6.42
CA ALA A 260 -12.41 -16.42 7.69
C ALA A 260 -13.33 -16.92 8.81
N LYS A 261 -14.57 -16.42 8.81
CA LYS A 261 -15.66 -16.82 9.70
C LYS A 261 -16.99 -16.74 8.96
N ASP A 262 -18.01 -17.43 9.47
CA ASP A 262 -19.35 -17.38 8.89
C ASP A 262 -19.87 -15.95 8.84
N GLY A 263 -20.24 -15.50 7.64
CA GLY A 263 -20.74 -14.15 7.40
C GLY A 263 -19.70 -13.03 7.42
N ALA A 264 -18.41 -13.33 7.64
CA ALA A 264 -17.34 -12.34 7.47
C ALA A 264 -17.26 -11.92 5.99
N PRO A 265 -17.05 -10.62 5.69
CA PRO A 265 -16.81 -10.15 4.32
C PRO A 265 -15.58 -10.82 3.73
N LEU A 266 -15.51 -10.89 2.40
CA LEU A 266 -14.33 -11.39 1.71
C LEU A 266 -13.31 -10.28 1.51
N ASP A 267 -12.04 -10.58 1.76
CA ASP A 267 -10.94 -9.74 1.30
C ASP A 267 -10.74 -9.83 -0.22
N GLY A 268 -10.03 -8.85 -0.75
CA GLY A 268 -9.43 -8.82 -2.08
C GLY A 268 -10.01 -7.74 -2.98
N ILE A 269 -11.24 -7.30 -2.76
CA ILE A 269 -11.88 -6.31 -3.65
C ILE A 269 -11.17 -4.96 -3.55
N ARG A 270 -10.86 -4.50 -2.34
CA ARG A 270 -10.19 -3.23 -2.14
C ARG A 270 -8.73 -3.32 -2.55
N ALA A 271 -8.05 -4.42 -2.25
CA ALA A 271 -6.68 -4.69 -2.69
C ALA A 271 -6.57 -4.77 -4.23
N ASN A 272 -7.60 -5.24 -4.94
CA ASN A 272 -7.62 -5.26 -6.41
C ASN A 272 -7.74 -3.86 -7.02
N GLN A 273 -8.29 -2.88 -6.27
CA GLN A 273 -8.36 -1.47 -6.69
C GLN A 273 -7.06 -0.70 -6.40
N PHE A 274 -6.16 -1.26 -5.57
CA PHE A 274 -4.87 -0.64 -5.29
C PHE A 274 -3.88 -0.96 -6.41
N VAL A 275 -3.79 -0.05 -7.38
CA VAL A 275 -2.85 -0.14 -8.50
C VAL A 275 -1.83 0.99 -8.40
N LEU A 276 -0.54 0.64 -8.32
CA LEU A 276 0.53 1.65 -8.29
C LEU A 276 0.83 2.20 -9.69
N ILE A 277 0.94 1.32 -10.69
CA ILE A 277 1.24 1.68 -12.08
C ILE A 277 -0.04 1.49 -12.91
N PRO A 278 -0.89 2.52 -13.03
CA PRO A 278 -2.14 2.41 -13.78
C PRO A 278 -1.88 2.16 -15.27
N SER A 279 -2.76 1.40 -15.92
CA SER A 279 -2.77 1.21 -17.37
C SER A 279 -2.98 2.54 -18.12
N ALA A 280 -2.74 2.58 -19.44
CA ALA A 280 -2.98 3.80 -20.22
C ALA A 280 -4.43 4.29 -20.11
N ARG A 281 -5.38 3.35 -20.27
CA ARG A 281 -6.81 3.61 -20.10
C ARG A 281 -7.12 4.15 -18.70
N GLU A 282 -6.48 3.59 -17.69
CA GLU A 282 -6.71 3.96 -16.30
C GLU A 282 -6.12 5.34 -15.97
N ARG A 283 -5.01 5.75 -16.60
CA ARG A 283 -4.44 7.10 -16.43
C ARG A 283 -5.32 8.22 -16.98
N ASP A 284 -6.11 7.93 -18.00
CA ASP A 284 -7.00 8.91 -18.63
C ASP A 284 -8.26 9.19 -17.80
N LEU A 285 -8.50 8.41 -16.73
CA LEU A 285 -9.62 8.64 -15.82
C LEU A 285 -9.34 9.77 -14.83
N SER A 286 -10.31 10.68 -14.70
CA SER A 286 -10.33 11.63 -13.59
C SER A 286 -10.43 10.89 -12.25
N ALA A 287 -9.94 11.54 -11.18
CA ALA A 287 -9.94 10.96 -9.85
C ALA A 287 -11.38 10.68 -9.36
N GLU A 288 -12.33 11.56 -9.69
CA GLU A 288 -13.74 11.42 -9.33
C GLU A 288 -14.41 10.24 -10.03
N ILE A 289 -14.13 10.02 -11.32
CA ILE A 289 -14.66 8.87 -12.07
C ILE A 289 -14.13 7.58 -11.48
N ARG A 290 -12.83 7.54 -11.15
CA ARG A 290 -12.20 6.38 -10.53
C ARG A 290 -12.80 6.08 -9.16
N GLN A 291 -12.90 7.07 -8.29
CA GLN A 291 -13.50 6.91 -6.97
C GLN A 291 -14.95 6.41 -7.07
N LYS A 292 -15.72 6.95 -8.03
CA LYS A 292 -17.09 6.52 -8.25
C LYS A 292 -17.18 5.07 -8.74
N ARG A 293 -16.32 4.66 -9.67
CA ARG A 293 -16.22 3.25 -10.10
C ARG A 293 -15.89 2.35 -8.92
N ASP A 294 -14.85 2.70 -8.17
CA ASP A 294 -14.35 1.88 -7.08
C ASP A 294 -15.42 1.69 -5.99
N GLN A 295 -16.18 2.74 -5.68
CA GLN A 295 -17.31 2.68 -4.75
C GLN A 295 -18.46 1.80 -5.25
N LEU A 296 -18.77 1.84 -6.55
CA LEU A 296 -19.79 0.99 -7.15
C LEU A 296 -19.38 -0.48 -7.09
N GLU A 297 -18.12 -0.78 -7.42
CA GLU A 297 -17.59 -2.15 -7.35
C GLU A 297 -17.60 -2.70 -5.92
N LEU A 298 -17.21 -1.89 -4.93
CA LEU A 298 -17.30 -2.25 -3.51
C LEU A 298 -18.76 -2.50 -3.08
N SER A 299 -19.69 -1.65 -3.52
CA SER A 299 -21.12 -1.80 -3.21
C SER A 299 -21.72 -3.06 -3.84
N ILE A 300 -21.32 -3.38 -5.08
CA ILE A 300 -21.72 -4.61 -5.77
C ILE A 300 -21.15 -5.84 -5.04
N ALA A 301 -19.89 -5.78 -4.60
CA ALA A 301 -19.28 -6.88 -3.85
C ALA A 301 -19.99 -7.11 -2.50
N ALA A 302 -20.26 -6.04 -1.75
CA ALA A 302 -21.00 -6.11 -0.49
C ALA A 302 -22.40 -6.72 -0.70
N LEU A 303 -23.14 -6.28 -1.72
CA LEU A 303 -24.46 -6.83 -2.04
C LEU A 303 -24.39 -8.33 -2.41
N ARG A 304 -23.34 -8.75 -3.13
CA ARG A 304 -23.11 -10.17 -3.47
C ARG A 304 -22.86 -11.03 -2.24
N ASP A 305 -22.17 -10.50 -1.23
CA ASP A 305 -21.94 -11.19 0.03
C ASP A 305 -23.23 -11.34 0.86
N GLU A 306 -24.17 -10.42 0.72
CA GLU A 306 -25.49 -10.50 1.33
C GLU A 306 -26.50 -11.35 0.55
N LYS A 307 -26.17 -11.80 -0.66
CA LYS A 307 -27.12 -12.49 -1.56
C LYS A 307 -27.85 -13.66 -0.88
N ALA A 308 -27.16 -14.45 -0.06
CA ALA A 308 -27.75 -15.60 0.63
C ALA A 308 -28.80 -15.20 1.69
N LYS A 309 -28.80 -13.94 2.13
CA LYS A 309 -29.71 -13.38 3.14
C LYS A 309 -30.90 -12.63 2.52
N LEU A 310 -30.93 -12.46 1.20
CA LEU A 310 -31.94 -11.68 0.48
C LEU A 310 -32.83 -12.59 -0.38
N ALA A 311 -34.10 -12.19 -0.53
CA ALA A 311 -34.94 -12.77 -1.58
C ALA A 311 -34.35 -12.43 -2.96
N ALA A 312 -34.54 -13.32 -3.94
CA ALA A 312 -33.94 -13.15 -5.27
C ALA A 312 -34.37 -11.82 -5.92
N ASP A 313 -35.65 -11.47 -5.85
CA ASP A 313 -36.20 -10.24 -6.43
C ASP A 313 -35.62 -8.99 -5.75
N ASP A 314 -35.51 -9.00 -4.42
CA ASP A 314 -34.90 -7.91 -3.65
C ASP A 314 -33.42 -7.73 -4.01
N TYR A 315 -32.68 -8.82 -4.19
CA TYR A 315 -31.29 -8.80 -4.59
C TYR A 315 -31.13 -8.15 -5.98
N TYR A 316 -31.91 -8.58 -6.97
CA TYR A 316 -31.82 -8.02 -8.32
C TYR A 316 -32.29 -6.57 -8.39
N ALA A 317 -33.34 -6.20 -7.64
CA ALA A 317 -33.82 -4.82 -7.55
C ALA A 317 -32.75 -3.87 -6.97
N ARG A 318 -31.90 -4.34 -6.05
CA ARG A 318 -30.76 -3.58 -5.51
C ARG A 318 -29.54 -3.60 -6.44
N LEU A 319 -29.30 -4.70 -7.15
CA LEU A 319 -28.14 -4.87 -8.02
C LEU A 319 -28.27 -4.07 -9.32
N GLU A 320 -29.46 -4.07 -9.93
CA GLU A 320 -29.72 -3.41 -11.21
C GLU A 320 -29.26 -1.95 -11.26
N PRO A 321 -29.64 -1.05 -10.32
CA PRO A 321 -29.20 0.35 -10.37
C PRO A 321 -27.68 0.50 -10.29
N LEU A 322 -27.00 -0.33 -9.47
CA LEU A 322 -25.54 -0.31 -9.35
C LEU A 322 -24.85 -0.72 -10.66
N MET A 323 -25.34 -1.78 -11.29
CA MET A 323 -24.81 -2.28 -12.57
C MET A 323 -25.06 -1.28 -13.71
N VAL A 324 -26.25 -0.66 -13.74
CA VAL A 324 -26.60 0.36 -14.73
C VAL A 324 -25.70 1.58 -14.57
N GLU A 325 -25.44 2.03 -13.34
CA GLU A 325 -24.56 3.16 -13.09
C GLU A 325 -23.11 2.86 -13.46
N LEU A 326 -22.62 1.67 -13.12
CA LEU A 326 -21.29 1.20 -13.52
C LEU A 326 -21.15 1.13 -15.06
N ALA A 327 -22.16 0.60 -15.75
CA ALA A 327 -22.18 0.53 -17.21
C ALA A 327 -22.19 1.92 -17.87
N LYS A 328 -22.94 2.88 -17.31
CA LYS A 328 -22.94 4.28 -17.76
C LYS A 328 -21.55 4.91 -17.60
N LEU A 329 -20.89 4.63 -16.48
CA LEU A 329 -19.53 5.11 -16.22
C LEU A 329 -18.55 4.56 -17.26
N TYR A 330 -18.56 3.24 -17.50
CA TYR A 330 -17.71 2.62 -18.53
C TYR A 330 -17.98 3.12 -19.95
N ARG A 331 -19.24 3.41 -20.30
CA ARG A 331 -19.61 3.96 -21.60
C ARG A 331 -19.12 5.40 -21.80
N ALA A 332 -19.03 6.18 -20.73
CA ALA A 332 -18.55 7.56 -20.78
C ALA A 332 -17.02 7.65 -20.84
N MET A 333 -16.30 6.55 -20.55
CA MET A 333 -14.85 6.50 -20.67
C MET A 333 -14.42 6.52 -22.14
N PRO A 334 -13.29 7.17 -22.48
CA PRO A 334 -12.71 7.10 -23.81
C PRO A 334 -12.48 5.62 -24.21
N ALA A 335 -12.80 5.26 -25.46
CA ALA A 335 -12.40 3.97 -25.99
C ALA A 335 -10.87 3.87 -25.96
N ALA A 336 -10.33 2.72 -25.55
CA ALA A 336 -8.90 2.48 -25.62
C ALA A 336 -8.43 2.71 -27.07
N ILE A 337 -7.52 3.67 -27.28
CA ILE A 337 -6.82 3.78 -28.55
C ILE A 337 -5.97 2.50 -28.66
N PRO A 338 -6.19 1.63 -29.65
CA PRO A 338 -5.34 0.46 -29.82
C PRO A 338 -3.91 0.93 -30.04
N ASP A 339 -2.99 0.39 -29.23
CA ASP A 339 -1.56 0.65 -29.37
C ASP A 339 -1.12 0.17 -30.77
N PRO A 340 -0.58 1.05 -31.64
CA PRO A 340 -0.20 0.67 -33.00
C PRO A 340 1.01 -0.28 -33.08
N THR A 341 1.52 -0.79 -31.95
CA THR A 341 2.67 -1.72 -31.92
C THR A 341 2.33 -3.21 -31.75
N HIS A 342 1.12 -3.64 -32.12
CA HIS A 342 0.81 -5.06 -32.36
C HIS A 342 0.42 -5.35 -33.79
#